data_AF-A0A4Y6PZ75-F1
#
_entry.id   AF-A0A4Y6PZ75-F1
#
_cell.length_a   1.000
_cell.length_b   1.000
_cell.length_c   1.000
_cell.angle_alpha   90.00
_cell.angle_beta   90.00
_cell.angle_gamma   90.00
#
_symmetry.space_group_name_H-M   'P 1'
#
loop_
_entity.id
_entity.type
_entity.pdbx_description
1 polymer ?
#
loop_
_entity_poly.entity_id
_entity_poly.type
_entity_poly.pdbx_seq_one_letter_code
_entity_poly.pdbx_strand_id
1 'polypeptide(L)'
;MARPNLKKLREEAQSIYSEYGARFAGKPRATRDVQALDSIIERLEKVIKRARTLRNGKTNPALSSFLEQALENLETYENERENIQKVQSQGPVVVEGSRLATWANLHFGQYFRHFAGKPRATRDLGLLNEIISELELVESKMKGLLAQKDVASVEADLETVQKNLEVYEGERENIMNARQSGGLDEQASYLAMVANEQFAVYNFHFGGRPRVSRRSGLLHRVIATLQSVRDQMSELEDQGLDSEQNRNNIALIDGQLKTYRNELDKIDEARRQTAPKDLVGQLGSAANWAMAQYNENFAGQDRASRDLELLSRVCDEMLDVGRQMRELSNQLDNRANEENLVIVLDNLMLYQNEYEEIQQVQAS
;
A
#
# COMPACT_ATOMS: atom_id res chain seq x y z
N MET A 1 -22.36 -6.09 43.79
CA MET A 1 -21.25 -6.85 43.17
C MET A 1 -21.39 -7.11 41.65
N ALA A 2 -22.44 -6.67 40.94
CA ALA A 2 -22.64 -6.98 39.50
C ALA A 2 -21.87 -6.09 38.49
N ARG A 3 -21.45 -4.88 38.90
CA ARG A 3 -20.79 -3.89 38.01
C ARG A 3 -19.38 -4.28 37.48
N PRO A 4 -18.49 -4.94 38.26
CA PRO A 4 -17.17 -5.33 37.79
C PRO A 4 -17.19 -6.40 36.69
N ASN A 5 -18.18 -7.31 36.72
CA ASN A 5 -18.27 -8.43 35.78
C ASN A 5 -18.81 -8.01 34.41
N LEU A 6 -19.76 -7.06 34.36
CA LEU A 6 -20.25 -6.52 33.08
C LEU A 6 -19.19 -5.67 32.38
N LYS A 7 -18.39 -4.90 33.13
CA LYS A 7 -17.29 -4.11 32.58
C LYS A 7 -16.27 -5.00 31.85
N LYS A 8 -15.84 -6.10 32.49
CA LYS A 8 -14.91 -7.07 31.89
C LYS A 8 -15.46 -7.72 30.62
N LEU A 9 -16.74 -8.08 30.60
CA LEU A 9 -17.37 -8.64 29.39
C LEU A 9 -17.41 -7.64 28.24
N ARG A 10 -17.65 -6.36 28.54
CA ARG A 10 -17.61 -5.29 27.54
C ARG A 10 -16.20 -5.04 27.01
N GLU A 11 -15.19 -5.04 27.87
CA GLU A 11 -13.79 -4.89 27.45
C GLU A 11 -13.36 -6.05 26.53
N GLU A 12 -13.74 -7.28 26.88
CA GLU A 12 -13.43 -8.45 26.07
C GLU A 12 -14.19 -8.45 24.73
N ALA A 13 -15.48 -8.12 24.74
CA ALA A 13 -16.27 -7.96 23.52
C ALA A 13 -15.71 -6.85 22.62
N GLN A 14 -15.35 -5.70 23.20
CA GLN A 14 -14.76 -4.59 22.45
C GLN A 14 -13.43 -5.00 21.80
N SER A 15 -12.59 -5.76 22.51
CA SER A 15 -11.36 -6.33 21.92
C SER A 15 -11.67 -7.25 20.74
N ILE A 16 -12.70 -8.09 20.85
CA ILE A 16 -13.14 -8.97 19.76
C ILE A 16 -13.65 -8.14 18.57
N TYR A 17 -14.48 -7.13 18.83
CA TYR A 17 -15.05 -6.26 17.79
C TYR A 17 -13.95 -5.48 17.04
N SER A 18 -12.97 -4.96 17.78
CA SER A 18 -11.81 -4.30 17.19
C SER A 18 -10.96 -5.26 16.36
N GLU A 19 -10.78 -6.51 16.79
CA GLU A 19 -10.05 -7.52 16.02
C GLU A 19 -10.78 -7.92 14.74
N TYR A 20 -12.10 -8.13 14.81
CA TYR A 20 -12.94 -8.39 13.62
C TYR A 20 -12.89 -7.22 12.64
N GLY A 21 -13.10 -5.99 13.15
CA GLY A 21 -13.06 -4.77 12.34
C GLY A 21 -11.73 -4.59 11.63
N ALA A 22 -10.61 -4.94 12.30
CA ALA A 22 -9.29 -4.83 11.72
C ALA A 22 -9.01 -5.88 10.63
N ARG A 23 -9.49 -7.12 10.79
CA ARG A 23 -9.06 -8.26 9.96
C ARG A 23 -10.05 -8.71 8.88
N PHE A 24 -11.34 -8.43 9.07
CA PHE A 24 -12.41 -9.01 8.25
C PHE A 24 -13.35 -7.97 7.65
N ALA A 25 -13.76 -6.96 8.43
CA ALA A 25 -14.75 -5.99 7.97
C ALA A 25 -14.28 -5.23 6.72
N GLY A 26 -15.02 -5.38 5.63
CA GLY A 26 -14.71 -4.72 4.34
C GLY A 26 -13.44 -5.21 3.65
N LYS A 27 -12.85 -6.34 4.12
CA LYS A 27 -11.60 -6.88 3.56
C LYS A 27 -11.87 -7.95 2.50
N PRO A 28 -10.95 -8.16 1.51
CA PRO A 28 -11.14 -9.15 0.47
C PRO A 28 -11.22 -10.59 1.02
N ARG A 29 -12.41 -11.18 0.94
CA ARG A 29 -12.75 -12.51 1.47
C ARG A 29 -11.80 -13.62 1.03
N ALA A 30 -11.42 -13.62 -0.24
CA ALA A 30 -10.57 -14.67 -0.82
C ALA A 30 -9.25 -14.88 -0.06
N THR A 31 -8.72 -13.84 0.58
CA THR A 31 -7.40 -13.84 1.22
C THR A 31 -7.43 -13.98 2.74
N ARG A 32 -8.62 -14.10 3.34
CA ARG A 32 -8.78 -14.07 4.81
C ARG A 32 -8.51 -15.43 5.45
N ASP A 33 -7.91 -15.41 6.64
CA ASP A 33 -7.74 -16.62 7.45
C ASP A 33 -9.07 -16.97 8.15
N VAL A 34 -9.74 -18.02 7.67
CA VAL A 34 -10.98 -18.53 8.27
C VAL A 34 -10.75 -19.02 9.69
N GLN A 35 -9.58 -19.60 10.00
CA GLN A 35 -9.30 -20.11 11.36
C GLN A 35 -9.18 -18.96 12.38
N ALA A 36 -8.68 -17.81 11.94
CA ALA A 36 -8.67 -16.62 12.78
C ALA A 36 -10.11 -16.12 13.07
N LEU A 37 -11.03 -16.22 12.10
CA LEU A 37 -12.44 -15.89 12.32
C LEU A 37 -13.13 -16.90 13.24
N ASP A 38 -12.81 -18.19 13.11
CA ASP A 38 -13.28 -19.25 14.00
C ASP A 38 -12.93 -18.94 15.46
N SER A 39 -11.68 -18.53 15.70
CA SER A 39 -11.22 -18.11 17.04
C SER A 39 -11.98 -16.89 17.58
N ILE A 40 -12.28 -15.91 16.73
CA ILE A 40 -13.08 -14.72 17.07
C ILE A 40 -14.51 -15.13 17.48
N ILE A 41 -15.15 -15.99 16.68
CA ILE A 41 -16.50 -16.53 16.92
C ILE A 41 -16.53 -17.28 18.25
N GLU A 42 -15.63 -18.24 18.47
CA GLU A 42 -15.57 -19.01 19.71
C GLU A 42 -15.39 -18.14 20.96
N ARG A 43 -14.57 -17.07 20.85
CA ARG A 43 -14.36 -16.12 21.95
C ARG A 43 -15.63 -15.33 22.23
N LEU A 44 -16.35 -14.88 21.20
CA LEU A 44 -17.62 -14.16 21.36
C LEU A 44 -18.70 -15.06 21.97
N GLU A 45 -18.81 -16.30 21.54
CA GLU A 45 -19.72 -17.29 22.14
C GLU A 45 -19.45 -17.50 23.64
N LYS A 46 -18.16 -17.58 24.04
CA LYS A 46 -17.76 -17.67 25.46
C LYS A 46 -18.15 -16.43 26.24
N VAL A 47 -18.05 -15.23 25.66
CA VAL A 47 -18.53 -13.97 26.25
C VAL A 47 -20.05 -14.01 26.43
N ILE A 48 -20.80 -14.39 25.40
CA ILE A 48 -22.27 -14.50 25.42
C ILE A 48 -22.72 -15.52 26.48
N LYS A 49 -22.09 -16.70 26.56
CA LYS A 49 -22.41 -17.73 27.56
C LYS A 49 -22.22 -17.24 28.99
N ARG A 50 -21.12 -16.51 29.26
CA ARG A 50 -20.88 -15.87 30.57
C ARG A 50 -21.91 -14.78 30.87
N ALA A 51 -22.24 -13.95 29.88
CA ALA A 51 -23.26 -12.91 30.02
C ALA A 51 -24.66 -13.49 30.31
N ARG A 52 -25.05 -14.57 29.64
CA ARG A 52 -26.31 -15.31 29.92
C ARG A 52 -26.34 -15.87 31.35
N THR A 53 -25.21 -16.40 31.84
CA THR A 53 -25.09 -16.89 33.22
C THR A 53 -25.21 -15.74 34.24
N LEU A 54 -24.67 -14.56 33.95
CA LEU A 54 -24.84 -13.38 34.82
C LEU A 54 -26.28 -12.86 34.86
N ARG A 55 -27.08 -13.14 33.82
CA ARG A 55 -28.48 -12.71 33.75
C ARG A 55 -29.33 -13.36 34.83
N ASN A 56 -29.07 -14.63 35.22
CA ASN A 56 -29.69 -15.35 36.35
C ASN A 56 -31.14 -14.89 36.73
N GLY A 57 -32.05 -14.83 35.74
CA GLY A 57 -33.45 -14.45 35.93
C GLY A 57 -33.72 -12.98 36.36
N LYS A 58 -32.69 -12.13 36.45
CA LYS A 58 -32.82 -10.71 36.80
C LYS A 58 -32.79 -9.84 35.55
N THR A 59 -33.80 -9.00 35.39
CA THR A 59 -33.88 -8.02 34.30
C THR A 59 -32.86 -6.91 34.54
N ASN A 60 -31.73 -6.99 33.84
CA ASN A 60 -30.73 -5.92 33.79
C ASN A 60 -30.70 -5.36 32.35
N PRO A 61 -31.31 -4.20 32.09
CA PRO A 61 -31.38 -3.62 30.75
C PRO A 61 -30.02 -3.47 30.06
N ALA A 62 -28.98 -3.10 30.82
CA ALA A 62 -27.63 -2.91 30.30
C ALA A 62 -26.94 -4.23 29.91
N LEU A 63 -27.35 -5.35 30.50
CA LEU A 63 -26.89 -6.69 30.15
C LEU A 63 -27.71 -7.28 29.00
N SER A 64 -29.02 -6.97 28.93
CA SER A 64 -29.88 -7.37 27.82
C SER A 64 -29.43 -6.72 26.50
N SER A 65 -29.23 -5.40 26.49
CA SER A 65 -28.73 -4.68 25.32
C SER A 65 -27.33 -5.16 24.89
N PHE A 66 -26.45 -5.45 25.85
CA PHE A 66 -25.15 -6.05 25.54
C PHE A 66 -25.27 -7.43 24.88
N LEU A 67 -26.17 -8.28 25.39
CA LEU A 67 -26.41 -9.62 24.84
C LEU A 67 -27.00 -9.56 23.42
N GLU A 68 -27.91 -8.62 23.17
CA GLU A 68 -28.50 -8.38 21.85
C GLU A 68 -27.42 -7.99 20.83
N GLN A 69 -26.64 -6.95 21.14
CA GLN A 69 -25.53 -6.53 20.28
C GLN A 69 -24.49 -7.66 20.04
N ALA A 70 -24.17 -8.43 21.08
CA ALA A 70 -23.22 -9.54 20.94
C ALA A 70 -23.77 -10.66 20.06
N LEU A 71 -25.08 -10.93 20.09
CA LEU A 71 -25.72 -11.93 19.24
C LEU A 71 -25.81 -11.48 17.79
N GLU A 72 -26.16 -10.21 17.53
CA GLU A 72 -26.15 -9.63 16.18
C GLU A 72 -24.75 -9.68 15.55
N ASN A 73 -23.72 -9.36 16.34
CA ASN A 73 -22.33 -9.46 15.89
C ASN A 73 -21.92 -10.92 15.64
N LEU A 74 -22.36 -11.87 16.48
CA LEU A 74 -22.08 -13.29 16.28
C LEU A 74 -22.66 -13.77 14.94
N GLU A 75 -23.93 -13.45 14.67
CA GLU A 75 -24.59 -13.77 13.40
C GLU A 75 -23.84 -13.15 12.21
N THR A 76 -23.40 -11.90 12.35
CA THR A 76 -22.59 -11.23 11.32
C THR A 76 -21.28 -12.00 11.05
N TYR A 77 -20.61 -12.48 12.09
CA TYR A 77 -19.32 -13.16 11.96
C TYR A 77 -19.48 -14.57 11.39
N GLU A 78 -20.54 -15.29 11.77
CA GLU A 78 -20.89 -16.58 11.19
C GLU A 78 -21.22 -16.47 9.70
N ASN A 79 -22.02 -15.47 9.31
CA ASN A 79 -22.32 -15.18 7.91
C ASN A 79 -21.05 -14.82 7.12
N GLU A 80 -20.16 -14.00 7.68
CA GLU A 80 -18.90 -13.65 7.02
C GLU A 80 -17.98 -14.88 6.85
N ARG A 81 -17.93 -15.76 7.85
CA ARG A 81 -17.21 -17.03 7.78
C ARG A 81 -17.70 -17.90 6.63
N GLU A 82 -19.02 -18.08 6.50
CA GLU A 82 -19.61 -18.83 5.38
C GLU A 82 -19.26 -18.20 4.03
N ASN A 83 -19.31 -16.87 3.94
CA ASN A 83 -18.95 -16.15 2.72
C ASN A 83 -17.48 -16.32 2.35
N ILE A 84 -16.56 -16.26 3.32
CA ILE A 84 -15.13 -16.50 3.08
C ILE A 84 -14.91 -17.94 2.61
N GLN A 85 -15.50 -18.92 3.31
CA GLN A 85 -15.39 -20.32 2.92
C GLN A 85 -15.95 -20.57 1.52
N LYS A 86 -17.10 -19.95 1.19
CA LYS A 86 -17.70 -20.05 -0.13
C LYS A 86 -16.75 -19.54 -1.21
N VAL A 87 -16.11 -18.38 -1.01
CA VAL A 87 -15.14 -17.83 -1.98
C VAL A 87 -13.91 -18.74 -2.10
N GLN A 88 -13.33 -19.17 -0.97
CA GLN A 88 -12.12 -20.00 -0.97
C GLN A 88 -12.36 -21.42 -1.52
N SER A 89 -13.56 -21.96 -1.34
CA SER A 89 -13.95 -23.28 -1.88
C SER A 89 -14.01 -23.32 -3.40
N GLN A 90 -14.04 -22.17 -4.10
CA GLN A 90 -14.00 -22.11 -5.56
C GLN A 90 -12.64 -22.54 -6.15
N GLY A 91 -11.63 -22.66 -5.28
CA GLY A 91 -10.34 -23.26 -5.56
C GLY A 91 -9.17 -22.27 -5.50
N PRO A 92 -7.93 -22.78 -5.53
CA PRO A 92 -6.72 -21.98 -5.37
C PRO A 92 -6.56 -20.90 -6.46
N VAL A 93 -7.06 -21.15 -7.68
CA VAL A 93 -7.03 -20.19 -8.79
C VAL A 93 -7.82 -18.92 -8.47
N VAL A 94 -8.99 -19.05 -7.82
CA VAL A 94 -9.82 -17.89 -7.45
C VAL A 94 -9.14 -17.06 -6.35
N VAL A 95 -8.53 -17.75 -5.38
CA VAL A 95 -7.82 -17.11 -4.28
C VAL A 95 -6.60 -16.33 -4.78
N GLU A 96 -5.78 -16.97 -5.62
CA GLU A 96 -4.59 -16.32 -6.18
C GLU A 96 -4.96 -15.21 -7.17
N GLY A 97 -6.01 -15.40 -7.98
CA GLY A 97 -6.55 -14.36 -8.84
C GLY A 97 -6.99 -13.12 -8.05
N SER A 98 -7.69 -13.31 -6.93
CA SER A 98 -8.10 -12.21 -6.05
C SER A 98 -6.91 -11.49 -5.41
N ARG A 99 -5.82 -12.21 -5.08
CA ARG A 99 -4.56 -11.60 -4.59
C ARG A 99 -3.93 -10.73 -5.67
N LEU A 100 -3.85 -11.24 -6.90
CA LEU A 100 -3.33 -10.50 -8.04
C LEU A 100 -4.17 -9.25 -8.35
N ALA A 101 -5.49 -9.35 -8.29
CA ALA A 101 -6.40 -8.22 -8.45
C ALA A 101 -6.20 -7.16 -7.35
N THR A 102 -5.95 -7.59 -6.11
CA THR A 102 -5.59 -6.66 -5.03
C THR A 102 -4.31 -5.90 -5.37
N TRP A 103 -3.25 -6.58 -5.83
CA TRP A 103 -2.02 -5.92 -6.27
C TRP A 103 -2.23 -4.96 -7.45
N ALA A 104 -3.04 -5.34 -8.44
CA ALA A 104 -3.39 -4.45 -9.54
C ALA A 104 -4.06 -3.16 -9.04
N ASN A 105 -5.06 -3.27 -8.17
CA ASN A 105 -5.77 -2.12 -7.61
C ASN A 105 -4.84 -1.17 -6.84
N LEU A 106 -3.85 -1.72 -6.12
CA LEU A 106 -2.86 -0.90 -5.43
C LEU A 106 -2.02 -0.06 -6.40
N HIS A 107 -1.68 -0.62 -7.56
CA HIS A 107 -0.96 0.08 -8.62
C HIS A 107 -1.85 1.09 -9.37
N PHE A 108 -3.13 0.79 -9.57
CA PHE A 108 -4.09 1.76 -10.11
C PHE A 108 -4.23 2.97 -9.18
N GLY A 109 -4.34 2.73 -7.88
CA GLY A 109 -4.35 3.80 -6.88
C GLY A 109 -3.05 4.61 -6.89
N GLN A 110 -1.89 3.96 -7.09
CA GLN A 110 -0.61 4.67 -7.23
C GLN A 110 -0.59 5.56 -8.48
N TYR A 111 -1.06 5.05 -9.62
CA TYR A 111 -1.19 5.85 -10.84
C TYR A 111 -2.10 7.07 -10.61
N PHE A 112 -3.26 6.85 -9.99
CA PHE A 112 -4.22 7.92 -9.70
C PHE A 112 -3.61 9.06 -8.88
N ARG A 113 -2.85 8.76 -7.81
CA ARG A 113 -2.21 9.79 -6.97
C ARG A 113 -1.16 10.62 -7.71
N HIS A 114 -0.38 9.96 -8.58
CA HIS A 114 0.84 10.56 -9.15
C HIS A 114 0.65 11.18 -10.54
N PHE A 115 -0.30 10.67 -11.33
CA PHE A 115 -0.44 11.02 -12.76
C PHE A 115 -1.81 11.60 -13.12
N ALA A 116 -2.90 11.06 -12.57
CA ALA A 116 -4.24 11.48 -12.96
C ALA A 116 -4.51 12.96 -12.63
N GLY A 117 -4.83 13.74 -13.66
CA GLY A 117 -5.09 15.19 -13.53
C GLY A 117 -3.86 16.02 -13.17
N LYS A 118 -2.64 15.46 -13.23
CA LYS A 118 -1.40 16.16 -12.89
C LYS A 118 -0.67 16.68 -14.13
N PRO A 119 0.14 17.77 -14.03
CA PRO A 119 0.88 18.30 -15.16
C PRO A 119 1.93 17.32 -15.68
N ARG A 120 1.74 16.84 -16.92
CA ARG A 120 2.53 15.79 -17.57
C ARG A 120 4.03 16.07 -17.62
N ALA A 121 4.44 17.28 -18.01
CA ALA A 121 5.84 17.62 -18.25
C ALA A 121 6.77 17.36 -17.05
N THR A 122 6.21 17.40 -15.82
CA THR A 122 6.93 17.26 -14.55
C THR A 122 6.76 15.89 -13.91
N ARG A 123 6.06 14.95 -14.55
CA ARG A 123 5.77 13.63 -13.96
C ARG A 123 6.97 12.70 -14.01
N ASP A 124 7.05 11.81 -13.02
CA ASP A 124 8.11 10.83 -12.87
C ASP A 124 7.90 9.62 -13.79
N LEU A 125 8.58 9.61 -14.94
CA LEU A 125 8.54 8.49 -15.88
C LEU A 125 9.11 7.19 -15.28
N GLY A 126 10.07 7.28 -14.35
CA GLY A 126 10.64 6.11 -13.70
C GLY A 126 9.60 5.41 -12.81
N LEU A 127 8.75 6.16 -12.12
CA LEU A 127 7.63 5.60 -11.37
C LEU A 127 6.58 4.99 -12.30
N LEU A 128 6.23 5.66 -13.41
CA LEU A 128 5.25 5.11 -14.36
C LEU A 128 5.72 3.79 -14.96
N ASN A 129 7.00 3.72 -15.34
CA ASN A 129 7.59 2.48 -15.86
C ASN A 129 7.58 1.36 -14.81
N GLU A 130 7.85 1.65 -13.54
CA GLU A 130 7.74 0.66 -12.47
C GLU A 130 6.30 0.15 -12.30
N ILE A 131 5.30 1.04 -12.37
CA ILE A 131 3.87 0.67 -12.32
C ILE A 131 3.52 -0.25 -13.49
N ILE A 132 3.93 0.10 -14.71
CA ILE A 132 3.71 -0.71 -15.92
C ILE A 132 4.33 -2.11 -15.72
N SER A 133 5.60 -2.19 -15.32
CA SER A 133 6.27 -3.50 -15.14
C SER A 133 5.63 -4.37 -14.05
N GLU A 134 5.12 -3.77 -12.97
CA GLU A 134 4.38 -4.52 -11.95
C GLU A 134 3.03 -5.04 -12.48
N LEU A 135 2.33 -4.24 -13.29
CA LEU A 135 1.08 -4.65 -13.91
C LEU A 135 1.28 -5.71 -15.00
N GLU A 136 2.36 -5.64 -15.78
CA GLU A 136 2.75 -6.70 -16.73
C GLU A 136 3.02 -8.03 -16.00
N LEU A 137 3.68 -7.97 -14.83
CA LEU A 137 3.89 -9.15 -13.99
C LEU A 137 2.55 -9.72 -13.48
N VAL A 138 1.62 -8.85 -13.06
CA VAL A 138 0.27 -9.27 -12.64
C VAL A 138 -0.49 -9.89 -13.80
N GLU A 139 -0.48 -9.25 -14.98
CA GLU A 139 -1.10 -9.73 -16.21
C GLU A 139 -0.58 -11.13 -16.58
N SER A 140 0.75 -11.30 -16.60
CA SER A 140 1.40 -12.57 -16.88
C SER A 140 0.96 -13.68 -15.92
N LYS A 141 0.90 -13.38 -14.62
CA LYS A 141 0.44 -14.33 -13.59
C LYS A 141 -1.04 -14.67 -13.74
N MET A 142 -1.90 -13.69 -14.02
CA MET A 142 -3.33 -13.93 -14.25
C MET A 142 -3.56 -14.80 -15.49
N LYS A 143 -2.85 -14.56 -16.60
CA LYS A 143 -2.86 -15.44 -17.78
C LYS A 143 -2.42 -16.87 -17.41
N GLY A 144 -1.37 -16.99 -16.60
CA GLY A 144 -0.89 -18.29 -16.10
C GLY A 144 -1.91 -19.03 -15.23
N LEU A 145 -2.74 -18.31 -14.48
CA LEU A 145 -3.84 -18.87 -13.70
C LEU A 145 -5.00 -19.35 -14.60
N LEU A 146 -5.41 -18.52 -15.57
CA LEU A 146 -6.48 -18.87 -16.52
C LEU A 146 -6.11 -20.05 -17.41
N ALA A 147 -4.83 -20.22 -17.73
CA ALA A 147 -4.33 -21.41 -18.42
C ALA A 147 -4.49 -22.70 -17.59
N GLN A 148 -4.51 -22.61 -16.26
CA GLN A 148 -4.74 -23.76 -15.37
C GLN A 148 -6.22 -24.07 -15.20
N LYS A 149 -7.04 -23.02 -15.02
CA LYS A 149 -8.48 -23.14 -14.88
C LYS A 149 -9.13 -21.85 -15.32
N ASP A 150 -10.09 -21.97 -16.23
CA ASP A 150 -10.91 -20.85 -16.65
C ASP A 150 -11.83 -20.40 -15.50
N VAL A 151 -11.73 -19.11 -15.14
CA VAL A 151 -12.47 -18.48 -14.05
C VAL A 151 -12.86 -17.07 -14.48
N ALA A 152 -14.15 -16.87 -14.72
CA ALA A 152 -14.70 -15.60 -15.22
C ALA A 152 -14.32 -14.36 -14.39
N SER A 153 -14.19 -14.48 -13.06
CA SER A 153 -13.74 -13.35 -12.22
C SER A 153 -12.30 -12.95 -12.51
N VAL A 154 -11.41 -13.93 -12.70
CA VAL A 154 -10.00 -13.68 -13.02
C VAL A 154 -9.85 -13.14 -14.45
N GLU A 155 -10.69 -13.59 -15.36
CA GLU A 155 -10.75 -13.04 -16.73
C GLU A 155 -11.17 -11.57 -16.74
N ALA A 156 -12.20 -11.20 -15.98
CA ALA A 156 -12.64 -9.80 -15.85
C ALA A 156 -11.57 -8.90 -15.19
N ASP A 157 -10.90 -9.41 -14.16
CA ASP A 157 -9.79 -8.69 -13.51
C ASP A 157 -8.62 -8.51 -14.49
N LEU A 158 -8.29 -9.55 -15.28
CA LEU A 158 -7.25 -9.48 -16.32
C LEU A 158 -7.59 -8.44 -17.39
N GLU A 159 -8.83 -8.40 -17.87
CA GLU A 159 -9.28 -7.40 -18.86
C GLU A 159 -9.11 -5.97 -18.29
N THR A 160 -9.39 -5.78 -17.00
CA THR A 160 -9.20 -4.49 -16.32
C THR A 160 -7.72 -4.11 -16.25
N VAL A 161 -6.83 -5.06 -15.94
CA VAL A 161 -5.38 -4.85 -15.95
C VAL A 161 -4.89 -4.45 -17.34
N GLN A 162 -5.32 -5.16 -18.38
CA GLN A 162 -4.93 -4.89 -19.76
C GLN A 162 -5.34 -3.49 -20.23
N LYS A 163 -6.59 -3.09 -19.96
CA LYS A 163 -7.06 -1.74 -20.27
C LYS A 163 -6.25 -0.65 -19.58
N ASN A 164 -5.88 -0.85 -18.31
CA ASN A 164 -5.05 0.12 -17.59
C ASN A 164 -3.61 0.16 -18.12
N LEU A 165 -3.03 -0.98 -18.49
CA LEU A 165 -1.71 -1.03 -19.13
C LEU A 165 -1.67 -0.18 -20.40
N GLU A 166 -2.65 -0.34 -21.30
CA GLU A 166 -2.75 0.47 -22.53
C GLU A 166 -2.81 1.98 -22.23
N VAL A 167 -3.58 2.37 -21.21
CA VAL A 167 -3.67 3.77 -20.78
C VAL A 167 -2.33 4.28 -20.27
N TYR A 168 -1.60 3.48 -19.47
CA TYR A 168 -0.36 3.91 -18.83
C TYR A 168 0.80 3.96 -19.81
N GLU A 169 0.85 3.04 -20.78
CA GLU A 169 1.79 3.08 -21.90
C GLU A 169 1.56 4.32 -22.76
N GLY A 170 0.31 4.65 -23.07
CA GLY A 170 -0.03 5.89 -23.76
C GLY A 170 0.34 7.14 -22.95
N GLU A 171 0.11 7.13 -21.63
CA GLU A 171 0.49 8.24 -20.75
C GLU A 171 2.01 8.45 -20.70
N ARG A 172 2.81 7.38 -20.79
CA ARG A 172 4.28 7.46 -20.90
C ARG A 172 4.71 8.28 -22.10
N GLU A 173 4.14 8.01 -23.27
CA GLU A 173 4.41 8.77 -24.49
C GLU A 173 3.93 10.23 -24.36
N ASN A 174 2.74 10.43 -23.79
CA ASN A 174 2.19 11.76 -23.57
C ASN A 174 3.07 12.61 -22.64
N ILE A 175 3.67 12.02 -21.61
CA ILE A 175 4.60 12.71 -20.71
C ILE A 175 5.89 13.08 -21.44
N MET A 176 6.47 12.16 -22.22
CA MET A 176 7.66 12.45 -23.01
C MET A 176 7.42 13.61 -23.99
N ASN A 177 6.31 13.56 -24.73
CA ASN A 177 5.92 14.61 -25.66
C ASN A 177 5.69 15.95 -24.95
N ALA A 178 4.98 15.94 -23.82
CA ALA A 178 4.70 17.16 -23.05
C ALA A 178 5.96 17.79 -22.44
N ARG A 179 6.97 16.97 -22.10
CA ARG A 179 8.25 17.49 -21.61
C ARG A 179 9.06 18.15 -22.73
N GLN A 180 8.97 17.63 -23.95
CA GLN A 180 9.70 18.15 -25.12
C GLN A 180 8.99 19.30 -25.85
N SER A 181 7.70 19.55 -25.57
CA SER A 181 6.93 20.57 -26.29
C SER A 181 7.27 22.02 -25.93
N GLY A 182 8.01 22.25 -24.84
CA GLY A 182 8.43 23.59 -24.40
C GLY A 182 9.74 24.05 -25.04
N GLY A 183 10.05 25.34 -24.92
CA GLY A 183 11.39 25.87 -25.25
C GLY A 183 12.46 25.36 -24.28
N LEU A 184 13.75 25.48 -24.62
CA LEU A 184 14.86 24.93 -23.82
C LEU A 184 14.82 25.34 -22.33
N ASP A 185 14.49 26.60 -22.03
CA ASP A 185 14.35 27.10 -20.66
C ASP A 185 13.18 26.44 -19.89
N GLU A 186 12.06 26.21 -20.57
CA GLU A 186 10.90 25.51 -19.98
C GLU A 186 11.24 24.04 -19.73
N GLN A 187 11.92 23.37 -20.68
CA GLN A 187 12.36 21.99 -20.52
C GLN A 187 13.32 21.85 -19.33
N ALA A 188 14.29 22.76 -19.19
CA ALA A 188 15.20 22.80 -18.04
C ALA A 188 14.43 22.98 -16.71
N SER A 189 13.40 23.83 -16.70
CA SER A 189 12.54 24.04 -15.54
C SER A 189 11.74 22.79 -15.18
N TYR A 190 11.16 22.09 -16.17
CA TYR A 190 10.46 20.82 -15.95
C TYR A 190 11.38 19.75 -15.38
N LEU A 191 12.59 19.62 -15.94
CA LEU A 191 13.60 18.67 -15.48
C LEU A 191 14.04 18.97 -14.04
N ALA A 192 14.19 20.25 -13.67
CA ALA A 192 14.51 20.65 -12.30
C ALA A 192 13.41 20.26 -11.32
N MET A 193 12.14 20.41 -11.70
CA MET A 193 11.00 19.96 -10.90
C MET A 193 11.01 18.43 -10.71
N VAL A 194 11.33 17.67 -11.76
CA VAL A 194 11.47 16.20 -11.64
C VAL A 194 12.60 15.83 -10.68
N ALA A 195 13.76 16.50 -10.76
CA ALA A 195 14.87 16.25 -9.84
C ALA A 195 14.51 16.56 -8.37
N ASN A 196 13.85 17.69 -8.13
CA ASN A 196 13.40 18.08 -6.78
C ASN A 196 12.43 17.05 -6.19
N GLU A 197 11.51 16.54 -7.02
CA GLU A 197 10.60 15.47 -6.63
C GLU A 197 11.35 14.19 -6.25
N GLN A 198 12.40 13.81 -7.00
CA GLN A 198 13.24 12.66 -6.62
C GLN A 198 14.01 12.87 -5.31
N PHE A 199 14.43 14.11 -5.01
CA PHE A 199 15.02 14.41 -3.71
C PHE A 199 14.00 14.31 -2.57
N ALA A 200 12.75 14.73 -2.79
CA ALA A 200 11.67 14.56 -1.83
C ALA A 200 11.36 13.08 -1.56
N VAL A 201 11.28 12.25 -2.62
CA VAL A 201 11.17 10.78 -2.50
C VAL A 201 12.30 10.24 -1.62
N TYR A 202 13.55 10.59 -1.93
CA TYR A 202 14.69 10.12 -1.15
C TYR A 202 14.58 10.51 0.33
N ASN A 203 14.31 11.79 0.60
CA ASN A 203 14.24 12.30 1.96
C ASN A 203 13.16 11.59 2.79
N PHE A 204 12.00 11.31 2.20
CA PHE A 204 10.90 10.65 2.90
C PHE A 204 11.18 9.16 3.18
N HIS A 205 11.60 8.42 2.15
CA HIS A 205 11.72 6.95 2.23
C HIS A 205 13.05 6.48 2.84
N PHE A 206 14.10 7.31 2.78
CA PHE A 206 15.45 6.93 3.24
C PHE A 206 15.91 7.75 4.45
N GLY A 207 15.48 9.00 4.58
CA GLY A 207 15.85 9.90 5.68
C GLY A 207 15.49 9.31 7.05
N GLY A 208 16.49 9.14 7.91
CA GLY A 208 16.30 8.67 9.28
C GLY A 208 15.85 7.20 9.43
N ARG A 209 15.80 6.41 8.35
CA ARG A 209 15.26 5.03 8.41
C ARG A 209 16.35 3.98 8.63
N PRO A 210 16.05 2.82 9.23
CA PRO A 210 17.02 1.72 9.23
C PRO A 210 17.33 1.27 7.81
N ARG A 211 18.61 1.15 7.42
CA ARG A 211 19.00 0.70 6.07
C ARG A 211 18.33 -0.61 5.66
N VAL A 212 18.19 -1.52 6.61
CA VAL A 212 17.65 -2.87 6.40
C VAL A 212 16.20 -2.85 5.90
N SER A 213 15.39 -1.88 6.33
CA SER A 213 13.97 -1.82 5.95
C SER A 213 13.70 -1.04 4.67
N ARG A 214 14.71 -0.36 4.12
CA ARG A 214 14.59 0.47 2.91
C ARG A 214 14.62 -0.41 1.66
N ARG A 215 13.78 -0.10 0.68
CA ARG A 215 13.71 -0.84 -0.59
C ARG A 215 14.85 -0.40 -1.52
N SER A 216 15.82 -1.29 -1.76
CA SER A 216 16.92 -1.05 -2.73
C SER A 216 16.40 -0.71 -4.13
N GLY A 217 15.34 -1.38 -4.58
CA GLY A 217 14.70 -1.12 -5.87
C GLY A 217 14.20 0.32 -6.04
N LEU A 218 13.63 0.92 -4.98
CA LEU A 218 13.22 2.33 -5.00
C LEU A 218 14.43 3.25 -5.17
N LEU A 219 15.53 3.02 -4.44
CA LEU A 219 16.71 3.87 -4.55
C LEU A 219 17.37 3.74 -5.92
N HIS A 220 17.42 2.53 -6.47
CA HIS A 220 17.89 2.29 -7.82
C HIS A 220 17.05 3.06 -8.86
N ARG A 221 15.71 3.06 -8.71
CA ARG A 221 14.80 3.85 -9.55
C ARG A 221 15.07 5.36 -9.43
N VAL A 222 15.20 5.88 -8.22
CA VAL A 222 15.53 7.29 -7.96
C VAL A 222 16.86 7.68 -8.62
N ILE A 223 17.89 6.85 -8.49
CA ILE A 223 19.19 7.04 -9.13
C ILE A 223 19.04 7.07 -10.66
N ALA A 224 18.33 6.11 -11.25
CA ALA A 224 18.12 6.03 -12.68
C ALA A 224 17.35 7.24 -13.24
N THR A 225 16.29 7.69 -12.55
CA THR A 225 15.54 8.89 -12.92
C THR A 225 16.44 10.13 -12.85
N LEU A 226 17.22 10.29 -11.78
CA LEU A 226 18.14 11.44 -11.65
C LEU A 226 19.24 11.44 -12.71
N GLN A 227 19.78 10.27 -13.07
CA GLN A 227 20.73 10.16 -14.18
C GLN A 227 20.10 10.61 -15.49
N SER A 228 18.90 10.11 -15.80
CA SER A 228 18.17 10.49 -17.01
C SER A 228 17.87 11.99 -17.07
N VAL A 229 17.50 12.60 -15.94
CA VAL A 229 17.27 14.05 -15.85
C VAL A 229 18.57 14.83 -16.08
N ARG A 230 19.68 14.41 -15.45
CA ARG A 230 20.99 15.03 -15.61
C ARG A 230 21.48 14.97 -17.05
N ASP A 231 21.28 13.84 -17.72
CA ASP A 231 21.67 13.66 -19.13
C ASP A 231 20.82 14.53 -20.05
N GLN A 232 19.50 14.60 -19.84
CA GLN A 232 18.61 15.52 -20.58
C GLN A 232 18.99 16.98 -20.34
N MET A 233 19.30 17.40 -19.11
CA MET A 233 19.75 18.77 -18.82
C MET A 233 21.07 19.11 -19.52
N SER A 234 21.98 18.13 -19.66
CA SER A 234 23.24 18.32 -20.38
C SER A 234 22.99 18.44 -21.88
N GLU A 235 22.07 17.64 -22.43
CA GLU A 235 21.67 17.71 -23.84
C GLU A 235 21.07 19.08 -24.19
N LEU A 236 20.34 19.72 -23.27
CA LEU A 236 19.84 21.09 -23.49
C LEU A 236 21.00 22.09 -23.66
N GLU A 237 22.12 21.93 -22.94
CA GLU A 237 23.31 22.78 -23.12
C GLU A 237 23.95 22.56 -24.49
N ASP A 238 24.04 21.30 -24.94
CA ASP A 238 24.52 20.95 -26.28
C ASP A 238 23.60 21.51 -27.39
N GLN A 239 22.30 21.66 -27.10
CA GLN A 239 21.31 22.31 -27.97
C GLN A 239 21.34 23.85 -27.90
N GLY A 240 22.20 24.44 -27.07
CA GLY A 240 22.44 25.88 -27.00
C GLY A 240 21.78 26.59 -25.81
N LEU A 241 21.29 25.87 -24.80
CA LEU A 241 20.84 26.47 -23.54
C LEU A 241 22.04 27.03 -22.76
N ASP A 242 22.16 28.34 -22.67
CA ASP A 242 23.14 29.00 -21.80
C ASP A 242 22.48 29.46 -20.49
N SER A 243 22.38 28.54 -19.52
CA SER A 243 21.74 28.80 -18.22
C SER A 243 22.64 28.38 -17.06
N GLU A 244 23.05 29.35 -16.23
CA GLU A 244 23.80 29.08 -15.01
C GLU A 244 22.99 28.22 -14.02
N GLN A 245 21.67 28.44 -13.97
CA GLN A 245 20.78 27.65 -13.12
C GLN A 245 20.77 26.17 -13.54
N ASN A 246 20.78 25.89 -14.85
CA ASN A 246 20.85 24.52 -15.37
C ASN A 246 22.16 23.84 -14.98
N ARG A 247 23.30 24.53 -15.17
CA ARG A 247 24.63 24.05 -14.75
C ARG A 247 24.69 23.75 -13.26
N ASN A 248 24.12 24.62 -12.43
CA ASN A 248 24.05 24.43 -10.98
C ASN A 248 23.18 23.22 -10.60
N ASN A 249 22.05 23.03 -11.28
CA ASN A 249 21.18 21.87 -11.07
C ASN A 249 21.90 20.56 -11.44
N ILE A 250 22.61 20.51 -12.57
CA ILE A 250 23.43 19.35 -12.98
C ILE A 250 24.46 19.01 -11.90
N ALA A 251 25.21 20.01 -11.42
CA ALA A 251 26.22 19.81 -10.38
C ALA A 251 25.63 19.27 -9.07
N LEU A 252 24.44 19.76 -8.69
CA LEU A 252 23.73 19.27 -7.52
C LEU A 252 23.26 17.82 -7.70
N ILE A 253 22.72 17.47 -8.88
CA ILE A 253 22.32 16.10 -9.20
C ILE A 253 23.53 15.16 -9.16
N ASP A 254 24.67 15.54 -9.75
CA ASP A 254 25.90 14.74 -9.73
C ASP A 254 26.38 14.47 -8.29
N GLY A 255 26.31 15.47 -7.40
CA GLY A 255 26.61 15.32 -5.99
C GLY A 255 25.67 14.33 -5.27
N GLN A 256 24.37 14.40 -5.54
CA GLN A 256 23.38 13.48 -4.97
C GLN A 256 23.52 12.07 -5.52
N LEU A 257 23.76 11.90 -6.82
CA LEU A 257 23.97 10.60 -7.45
C LEU A 257 25.12 9.84 -6.80
N LYS A 258 26.24 10.51 -6.49
CA LYS A 258 27.36 9.90 -5.75
C LYS A 258 26.93 9.45 -4.36
N THR A 259 26.16 10.26 -3.65
CA THR A 259 25.67 9.95 -2.31
C THR A 259 24.71 8.75 -2.32
N TYR A 260 23.76 8.75 -3.26
CA TYR A 260 22.72 7.73 -3.34
C TYR A 260 23.27 6.38 -3.79
N ARG A 261 24.21 6.34 -4.74
CA ARG A 261 24.91 5.09 -5.13
C ARG A 261 25.65 4.47 -3.95
N ASN A 262 26.40 5.28 -3.19
CA ASN A 262 27.08 4.81 -2.00
C ASN A 262 26.10 4.32 -0.91
N GLU A 263 24.94 4.95 -0.78
CA GLU A 263 23.91 4.51 0.17
C GLU A 263 23.21 3.24 -0.29
N LEU A 264 22.99 3.05 -1.59
CA LEU A 264 22.48 1.80 -2.17
C LEU A 264 23.40 0.62 -1.81
N ASP A 265 24.70 0.75 -2.03
CA ASP A 265 25.68 -0.29 -1.66
C ASP A 265 25.60 -0.64 -0.17
N LYS A 266 25.43 0.37 0.70
CA LYS A 266 25.31 0.17 2.15
C LYS A 266 23.99 -0.46 2.55
N ILE A 267 22.91 -0.17 1.84
CA ILE A 267 21.61 -0.82 2.06
C ILE A 267 21.71 -2.29 1.67
N ASP A 268 22.24 -2.59 0.48
CA ASP A 268 22.40 -3.96 0.01
C ASP A 268 23.31 -4.77 0.93
N GLU A 269 24.41 -4.18 1.40
CA GLU A 269 25.29 -4.82 2.36
C GLU A 269 24.60 -5.08 3.71
N ALA A 270 23.90 -4.09 4.26
CA ALA A 270 23.17 -4.26 5.52
C ALA A 270 22.10 -5.37 5.41
N ARG A 271 21.41 -5.45 4.26
CA ARG A 271 20.41 -6.50 4.00
C ARG A 271 21.07 -7.88 3.86
N ARG A 272 22.16 -8.01 3.10
CA ARG A 272 22.90 -9.28 2.96
C ARG A 272 23.41 -9.82 4.30
N GLN A 273 23.80 -8.93 5.22
CA GLN A 273 24.28 -9.30 6.55
C GLN A 273 23.16 -9.58 7.56
N THR A 274 21.90 -9.28 7.23
CA THR A 274 20.77 -9.46 8.14
C THR A 274 20.13 -10.83 7.91
N ALA A 275 19.91 -11.58 8.99
CA ALA A 275 19.22 -12.86 8.89
C ALA A 275 17.78 -12.67 8.39
N PRO A 276 17.23 -13.59 7.57
CA PRO A 276 15.93 -13.35 6.96
C PRO A 276 14.76 -13.20 7.96
N LYS A 277 14.84 -13.84 9.12
CA LYS A 277 13.87 -13.64 10.21
C LYS A 277 13.90 -12.22 10.77
N ASP A 278 15.09 -11.63 10.88
CA ASP A 278 15.25 -10.26 11.36
C ASP A 278 14.78 -9.25 10.31
N LEU A 279 14.94 -9.55 9.00
CA LEU A 279 14.36 -8.74 7.92
C LEU A 279 12.84 -8.59 8.08
N VAL A 280 12.12 -9.67 8.38
CA VAL A 280 10.66 -9.63 8.63
C VAL A 280 10.33 -8.67 9.78
N GLY A 281 11.10 -8.70 10.87
CA GLY A 281 10.94 -7.78 12.00
C GLY A 281 11.21 -6.32 11.64
N GLN A 282 12.23 -6.06 10.83
CA GLN A 282 12.57 -4.71 10.35
C GLN A 282 11.50 -4.15 9.40
N LEU A 283 10.96 -4.97 8.49
CA LEU A 283 9.87 -4.57 7.62
C LEU A 283 8.57 -4.34 8.39
N GLY A 284 8.26 -5.17 9.40
CA GLY A 284 7.15 -4.93 10.31
C GLY A 284 7.29 -3.60 11.07
N SER A 285 8.50 -3.24 11.47
CA SER A 285 8.78 -1.96 12.12
C SER A 285 8.59 -0.76 11.16
N ALA A 286 8.97 -0.90 9.88
CA ALA A 286 8.72 0.10 8.86
C ALA A 286 7.23 0.28 8.56
N ALA A 287 6.48 -0.83 8.45
CA ALA A 287 5.02 -0.79 8.33
C ALA A 287 4.37 -0.04 9.51
N ASN A 288 4.77 -0.38 10.74
CA ASN A 288 4.25 0.30 11.93
C ASN A 288 4.55 1.79 11.94
N TRP A 289 5.72 2.22 11.44
CA TRP A 289 6.01 3.64 11.30
C TRP A 289 5.03 4.31 10.33
N ALA A 290 4.77 3.71 9.16
CA ALA A 290 3.87 4.29 8.17
C ALA A 290 2.43 4.36 8.69
N MET A 291 1.99 3.32 9.41
CA MET A 291 0.71 3.32 10.12
C MET A 291 0.65 4.41 11.19
N ALA A 292 1.74 4.65 11.93
CA ALA A 292 1.81 5.73 12.90
C ALA A 292 1.68 7.10 12.24
N GLN A 293 2.33 7.33 11.09
CA GLN A 293 2.17 8.58 10.32
C GLN A 293 0.72 8.78 9.87
N TYR A 294 0.05 7.73 9.40
CA TYR A 294 -1.36 7.80 9.06
C TYR A 294 -2.22 8.20 10.27
N ASN A 295 -2.02 7.49 11.40
CA ASN A 295 -2.82 7.70 12.60
C ASN A 295 -2.64 9.11 13.19
N GLU A 296 -1.42 9.65 13.16
CA GLU A 296 -1.10 10.97 13.69
C GLU A 296 -1.69 12.10 12.83
N ASN A 297 -1.66 11.95 11.50
CA ASN A 297 -1.96 13.05 10.59
C ASN A 297 -3.36 13.00 9.97
N PHE A 298 -3.99 11.82 9.89
CA PHE A 298 -5.22 11.60 9.11
C PHE A 298 -6.35 10.96 9.91
N ALA A 299 -6.06 9.93 10.71
CA ALA A 299 -7.12 9.16 11.38
C ALA A 299 -7.96 10.05 12.34
N GLY A 300 -9.26 10.12 12.07
CA GLY A 300 -10.22 10.92 12.86
C GLY A 300 -10.04 12.44 12.75
N GLN A 301 -9.24 12.90 11.79
CA GLN A 301 -8.99 14.32 11.56
C GLN A 301 -9.92 14.88 10.48
N ASP A 302 -10.04 16.21 10.45
CA ASP A 302 -10.81 16.91 9.42
C ASP A 302 -10.13 16.84 8.05
N ARG A 303 -10.83 16.25 7.07
CA ARG A 303 -10.35 15.98 5.71
C ARG A 303 -10.00 17.24 4.92
N ALA A 304 -10.73 18.34 5.13
CA ALA A 304 -10.51 19.58 4.38
C ALA A 304 -9.12 20.20 4.63
N SER A 305 -8.50 19.90 5.76
CA SER A 305 -7.20 20.48 6.18
C SER A 305 -6.02 19.51 6.07
N ARG A 306 -6.21 18.32 5.48
CA ARG A 306 -5.16 17.28 5.43
C ARG A 306 -4.18 17.47 4.28
N ASP A 307 -2.93 17.09 4.53
CA ASP A 307 -1.88 17.09 3.52
C ASP A 307 -1.97 15.83 2.64
N LEU A 308 -2.53 15.99 1.43
CA LEU A 308 -2.64 14.91 0.45
C LEU A 308 -1.28 14.40 -0.03
N GLU A 309 -0.26 15.26 -0.09
CA GLU A 309 1.07 14.84 -0.52
C GLU A 309 1.66 13.88 0.51
N LEU A 310 1.58 14.23 1.79
CA LEU A 310 2.01 13.35 2.88
C LEU A 310 1.28 11.99 2.83
N LEU A 311 -0.05 11.97 2.62
CA LEU A 311 -0.79 10.71 2.53
C LEU A 311 -0.32 9.87 1.34
N SER A 312 -0.06 10.52 0.20
CA SER A 312 0.49 9.82 -0.98
C SER A 312 1.81 9.14 -0.67
N ARG A 313 2.72 9.83 0.04
CA ARG A 313 4.01 9.27 0.47
C ARG A 313 3.86 8.11 1.45
N VAL A 314 2.91 8.20 2.39
CA VAL A 314 2.60 7.11 3.32
C VAL A 314 2.07 5.88 2.57
N CYS A 315 1.21 6.09 1.57
CA CYS A 315 0.75 5.01 0.68
C CYS A 315 1.91 4.36 -0.08
N ASP A 316 2.84 5.15 -0.62
CA ASP A 316 4.00 4.62 -1.35
C ASP A 316 4.94 3.84 -0.43
N GLU A 317 5.17 4.30 0.81
CA GLU A 317 5.99 3.58 1.79
C GLU A 317 5.37 2.23 2.15
N MET A 318 4.05 2.21 2.39
CA MET A 318 3.34 0.96 2.65
C MET A 318 3.38 0.00 1.47
N LEU A 319 3.30 0.51 0.23
CA LEU A 319 3.42 -0.31 -0.97
C LEU A 319 4.84 -0.88 -1.11
N ASP A 320 5.87 -0.09 -0.84
CA ASP A 320 7.26 -0.55 -0.90
C ASP A 320 7.60 -1.55 0.20
N VAL A 321 7.07 -1.39 1.41
CA VAL A 321 7.14 -2.42 2.46
C VAL A 321 6.42 -3.69 2.00
N GLY A 322 5.23 -3.57 1.44
CA GLY A 322 4.45 -4.68 0.91
C GLY A 322 5.20 -5.46 -0.19
N ARG A 323 5.82 -4.75 -1.15
CA ARG A 323 6.63 -5.36 -2.22
C ARG A 323 7.76 -6.19 -1.65
N GLN A 324 8.49 -5.63 -0.68
CA GLN A 324 9.60 -6.34 -0.01
C GLN A 324 9.11 -7.57 0.77
N MET A 325 7.98 -7.48 1.48
CA MET A 325 7.40 -8.63 2.17
C MET A 325 6.94 -9.71 1.18
N ARG A 326 6.33 -9.32 0.04
CA ARG A 326 5.95 -10.26 -1.04
C ARG A 326 7.16 -10.96 -1.62
N GLU A 327 8.25 -10.23 -1.88
CA GLU A 327 9.51 -10.81 -2.36
C GLU A 327 10.09 -11.83 -1.36
N LEU A 328 10.07 -11.50 -0.06
CA LEU A 328 10.52 -12.43 0.98
C LEU A 328 9.63 -13.68 1.08
N SER A 329 8.32 -13.56 0.91
CA SER A 329 7.41 -14.72 0.90
C SER A 329 7.74 -15.71 -0.23
N ASN A 330 8.30 -15.25 -1.35
CA ASN A 330 8.74 -16.16 -2.42
C ASN A 330 10.03 -16.92 -2.06
N GLN A 331 10.78 -16.44 -1.08
CA GLN A 331 12.08 -17.00 -0.68
C GLN A 331 11.98 -17.84 0.60
N LEU A 332 11.01 -17.54 1.45
CA LEU A 332 10.90 -18.06 2.81
C LEU A 332 9.45 -18.35 3.16
N ASP A 333 9.18 -19.59 3.57
CA ASP A 333 7.94 -19.93 4.24
C ASP A 333 7.96 -19.36 5.67
N ASN A 334 7.29 -18.23 5.86
CA ASN A 334 7.23 -17.54 7.13
C ASN A 334 5.84 -16.94 7.36
N ARG A 335 5.02 -17.65 8.14
CA ARG A 335 3.66 -17.23 8.53
C ARG A 335 3.59 -15.81 9.09
N ALA A 336 4.58 -15.37 9.88
CA ALA A 336 4.57 -14.02 10.43
C ALA A 336 4.75 -12.95 9.34
N ASN A 337 5.53 -13.24 8.30
CA ASN A 337 5.64 -12.35 7.14
C ASN A 337 4.34 -12.29 6.34
N GLU A 338 3.68 -13.43 6.15
CA GLU A 338 2.38 -13.49 5.45
C GLU A 338 1.30 -12.71 6.19
N GLU A 339 1.20 -12.89 7.51
CA GLU A 339 0.27 -12.15 8.38
C GLU A 339 0.57 -10.63 8.34
N ASN A 340 1.85 -10.24 8.42
CA ASN A 340 2.24 -8.83 8.31
C ASN A 340 1.92 -8.25 6.94
N LEU A 341 2.17 -8.99 5.85
CA LEU A 341 1.85 -8.56 4.50
C LEU A 341 0.35 -8.29 4.36
N VAL A 342 -0.51 -9.18 4.87
CA VAL A 342 -1.96 -8.96 4.86
C VAL A 342 -2.34 -7.65 5.57
N ILE A 343 -1.77 -7.40 6.76
CA ILE A 343 -2.02 -6.15 7.50
C ILE A 343 -1.54 -4.93 6.70
N VAL A 344 -0.39 -5.02 6.03
CA VAL A 344 0.16 -3.96 5.20
C VAL A 344 -0.77 -3.64 4.04
N LEU A 345 -1.22 -4.65 3.29
CA LEU A 345 -2.12 -4.44 2.15
C LEU A 345 -3.47 -3.89 2.59
N ASP A 346 -4.02 -4.40 3.70
CA ASP A 346 -5.30 -3.96 4.24
C ASP A 346 -5.28 -2.49 4.69
N ASN A 347 -4.19 -2.02 5.29
CA ASN A 347 -4.01 -0.62 5.68
C ASN A 347 -3.75 0.25 4.45
N LEU A 348 -2.95 -0.22 3.50
CA LEU A 348 -2.70 0.52 2.27
C LEU A 348 -4.01 0.76 1.48
N MET A 349 -4.88 -0.24 1.35
CA MET A 349 -6.20 -0.04 0.73
C MET A 349 -7.03 1.02 1.46
N LEU A 350 -6.99 1.03 2.80
CA LEU A 350 -7.66 2.05 3.60
C LEU A 350 -7.09 3.44 3.33
N TYR A 351 -5.76 3.57 3.22
CA TYR A 351 -5.11 4.86 2.95
C TYR A 351 -5.39 5.37 1.53
N GLN A 352 -5.51 4.47 0.56
CA GLN A 352 -5.90 4.81 -0.81
C GLN A 352 -7.33 5.36 -0.87
N ASN A 353 -8.28 4.70 -0.19
CA ASN A 353 -9.65 5.20 -0.11
C ASN A 353 -9.71 6.56 0.61
N GLU A 354 -8.98 6.72 1.73
CA GLU A 354 -8.94 7.99 2.46
C GLU A 354 -8.33 9.11 1.60
N TYR A 355 -7.33 8.80 0.75
CA TYR A 355 -6.79 9.77 -0.20
C TYR A 355 -7.85 10.27 -1.17
N GLU A 356 -8.64 9.36 -1.75
CA GLU A 356 -9.73 9.72 -2.67
C GLU A 356 -10.80 10.57 -1.96
N GLU A 357 -11.20 10.18 -0.74
CA GLU A 357 -12.19 10.92 0.05
C GLU A 357 -11.70 12.33 0.41
N ILE A 358 -10.44 12.47 0.83
CA ILE A 358 -9.84 13.79 1.10
C ILE A 358 -9.78 14.62 -0.18
N GLN A 359 -9.36 14.05 -1.30
CA GLN A 359 -9.28 14.77 -2.57
C GLN A 359 -10.65 15.27 -3.03
N GLN A 360 -11.70 14.46 -2.89
CA GLN A 360 -13.07 14.87 -3.21
C GLN A 360 -13.53 16.04 -2.34
N VAL A 361 -13.26 15.98 -1.03
CA VAL A 361 -13.61 17.06 -0.10
C VAL A 361 -12.85 18.36 -0.42
N GLN A 362 -11.56 18.28 -0.75
CA GLN A 362 -10.74 19.46 -1.04
C GLN A 362 -10.99 20.06 -2.43
N ALA A 363 -11.56 19.28 -3.35
CA ALA A 363 -11.97 19.75 -4.68
C ALA A 363 -13.39 20.35 -4.70
N SER A 364 -14.17 20.15 -3.63
CA SER A 364 -15.52 20.71 -3.44
C SER A 364 -15.47 22.06 -2.74
#